data_AF-A0A6D2LG38-F1
#
_entry.id   AF-A0A6D2LG38-F1
#
_cell.length_a   1.000
_cell.length_b   1.000
_cell.length_c   1.000
_cell.angle_alpha   90.00
_cell.angle_beta   90.00
_cell.angle_gamma   90.00
#
_symmetry.space_group_name_H-M   'P 1'
#
loop_
_entity.id
_entity.type
_entity.pdbx_description
1 polymer ?
#
loop_
_entity_poly.entity_id
_entity_poly.type
_entity_poly.pdbx_seq_one_letter_code
_entity_poly.pdbx_strand_id
1 'polypeptide(L)'
;MASSRPKNAPFLFPRSESSVLPDPSRFFSDELLSSPLPTNSFFQNFTLYNGDQAEYFHPYIVNPSVSSLSISYPSLLQTSAFLYEVFKPDITISGSKGPDPHSRKTHLITSFSDLGVTLDFPSSNLRFFLVRGSPFITFSVSGNSIRISTSHVVLSLTGNSKSTKYTAKLNNSQAWLIYASSPIYLTKKDNGSTIYCLGGFSGIIRIALLPGSSPGFESILDLFSSCYPVSGDADFTNPFALEYKWETRGNGDLLMLAHPLHLKLIANENRSVAVIDNFRYSSIDGDLVGVVGDSWVLKSDPVLVTWHSLNGVREDSHQEIISALIRDVNALDSTAPVTSYFYGKLIARAARLAVIAEEVCYLDVIPTIRRYLKKMIEPWLDGSLKPNGFVYESKWGGIITKQGSTDSRADFGFGIYNNHHYHLGYFLYAIAVLAKIDPLWGKRYRPQAYTLMADFMTLGRRGDDNSDFDFPRLRCFDLFKLHSWAGGLSVFADGRNQQSTSEAVNAYYSAALLGLAYGDIELVAPYLGLQLYFRIRLGRMSKTLVS
;
A
#
# COMPACT_ATOMS: atom_id res chain seq x y z
N MET A 1 -2.75 -20.90 7.20
CA MET A 1 -4.17 -20.47 7.19
C MET A 1 -4.61 -20.22 8.62
N ALA A 2 -5.09 -19.02 8.95
CA ALA A 2 -5.68 -18.77 10.26
C ALA A 2 -6.87 -19.72 10.45
N SER A 3 -6.89 -20.45 11.57
CA SER A 3 -7.99 -21.30 12.04
C SER A 3 -9.34 -20.74 11.59
N SER A 4 -10.03 -21.48 10.70
CA SER A 4 -11.35 -21.12 10.18
C SER A 4 -12.26 -20.74 11.33
N ARG A 5 -12.55 -19.44 11.46
CA ARG A 5 -13.55 -18.96 12.40
C ARG A 5 -14.89 -19.59 11.97
N PRO A 6 -15.68 -20.17 12.88
CA PRO A 6 -17.01 -20.65 12.52
C PRO A 6 -17.79 -19.50 11.86
N LYS A 7 -18.46 -19.77 10.74
CA LYS A 7 -19.21 -18.79 9.91
C LYS A 7 -20.23 -17.91 10.67
N ASN A 8 -20.47 -18.16 11.96
CA ASN A 8 -21.44 -17.47 12.81
C ASN A 8 -20.92 -17.08 14.22
N ALA A 9 -19.60 -17.02 14.46
CA ALA A 9 -19.10 -16.50 15.74
C ALA A 9 -19.37 -14.99 15.83
N PRO A 10 -20.02 -14.47 16.89
CA PRO A 10 -20.27 -13.03 17.00
C PRO A 10 -18.97 -12.24 16.88
N PHE A 11 -19.04 -11.12 16.17
CA PHE A 11 -17.93 -10.20 16.04
C PHE A 11 -17.55 -9.67 17.44
N LEU A 12 -16.23 -9.62 17.76
CA LEU A 12 -15.76 -9.53 19.15
C LEU A 12 -15.78 -8.11 19.73
N PHE A 13 -15.49 -7.09 18.93
CA PHE A 13 -15.60 -5.71 19.37
C PHE A 13 -17.01 -5.16 19.07
N PRO A 14 -17.57 -4.26 19.90
CA PRO A 14 -18.87 -3.67 19.63
C PRO A 14 -18.91 -3.03 18.22
N ARG A 15 -20.02 -3.18 17.51
CA ARG A 15 -20.23 -2.47 16.25
C ARG A 15 -20.46 -0.99 16.51
N SER A 16 -20.00 -0.14 15.60
CA SER A 16 -20.27 1.29 15.59
C SER A 16 -20.57 1.74 14.18
N GLU A 17 -21.51 2.67 14.04
CA GLU A 17 -21.64 3.48 12.83
C GLU A 17 -20.76 4.71 13.00
N SER A 18 -19.88 4.99 12.03
CA SER A 18 -19.09 6.21 12.05
C SER A 18 -19.80 7.34 11.31
N SER A 19 -19.86 8.50 11.95
CA SER A 19 -20.36 9.75 11.35
C SER A 19 -19.32 10.49 10.52
N VAL A 20 -18.03 10.08 10.60
CA VAL A 20 -16.92 10.78 9.93
C VAL A 20 -16.40 10.04 8.69
N LEU A 21 -16.69 8.74 8.55
CA LEU A 21 -16.26 7.96 7.39
C LEU A 21 -17.10 8.27 6.15
N PRO A 22 -16.47 8.54 4.99
CA PRO A 22 -17.18 8.81 3.74
C PRO A 22 -17.93 7.57 3.22
N ASP A 23 -18.95 7.81 2.41
CA ASP A 23 -19.69 6.75 1.72
C ASP A 23 -18.90 6.21 0.51
N PRO A 24 -18.50 4.92 0.51
CA PRO A 24 -17.74 4.33 -0.59
C PRO A 24 -18.55 4.11 -1.87
N SER A 25 -19.90 4.08 -1.83
CA SER A 25 -20.76 3.81 -2.99
C SER A 25 -20.65 4.85 -4.11
N ARG A 26 -20.04 6.00 -3.79
CA ARG A 26 -19.72 7.02 -4.78
C ARG A 26 -18.71 6.53 -5.82
N PHE A 27 -17.71 5.76 -5.41
CA PHE A 27 -16.53 5.42 -6.22
C PHE A 27 -16.34 3.93 -6.45
N PHE A 28 -16.95 3.04 -5.68
CA PHE A 28 -16.85 1.59 -5.89
C PHE A 28 -18.12 1.03 -6.52
N SER A 29 -17.98 0.03 -7.40
CA SER A 29 -19.13 -0.69 -7.95
C SER A 29 -19.86 -1.51 -6.88
N ASP A 30 -21.14 -1.81 -7.11
CA ASP A 30 -21.99 -2.53 -6.15
C ASP A 30 -21.41 -3.90 -5.77
N GLU A 31 -20.75 -4.58 -6.72
CA GLU A 31 -20.06 -5.83 -6.43
C GLU A 31 -19.00 -5.62 -5.35
N LEU A 32 -18.25 -4.51 -5.40
CA LEU A 32 -17.15 -4.25 -4.46
C LEU A 32 -17.61 -3.86 -3.06
N LEU A 33 -18.81 -3.31 -2.90
CA LEU A 33 -19.36 -2.88 -1.62
C LEU A 33 -19.76 -4.03 -0.68
N SER A 34 -19.79 -5.27 -1.20
CA SER A 34 -20.15 -6.47 -0.42
C SER A 34 -19.02 -7.00 0.47
N SER A 35 -17.82 -6.40 0.42
CA SER A 35 -16.63 -6.85 1.15
C SER A 35 -15.88 -5.66 1.76
N PRO A 36 -15.02 -5.88 2.77
CA PRO A 36 -14.16 -4.82 3.29
C PRO A 36 -13.36 -4.14 2.18
N LEU A 37 -13.28 -2.82 2.25
CA LEU A 37 -12.64 -1.99 1.23
C LEU A 37 -11.23 -1.62 1.68
N PRO A 38 -10.28 -1.53 0.74
CA PRO A 38 -8.92 -1.15 1.09
C PRO A 38 -8.90 0.28 1.63
N THR A 39 -8.19 0.47 2.73
CA THR A 39 -7.78 1.78 3.22
C THR A 39 -6.26 1.86 3.14
N ASN A 40 -5.67 3.06 3.20
CA ASN A 40 -4.21 3.25 3.13
C ASN A 40 -3.59 2.80 1.79
N SER A 41 -4.42 2.64 0.76
CA SER A 41 -4.04 2.14 -0.56
C SER A 41 -3.32 3.19 -1.41
N PHE A 42 -2.53 2.74 -2.39
CA PHE A 42 -1.84 3.61 -3.36
C PHE A 42 -2.79 4.40 -4.27
N PHE A 43 -4.09 4.05 -4.33
CA PHE A 43 -5.10 4.77 -5.10
C PHE A 43 -6.12 5.52 -4.22
N GLN A 44 -5.84 5.66 -2.92
CA GLN A 44 -6.83 6.13 -1.95
C GLN A 44 -7.40 7.51 -2.27
N ASN A 45 -6.63 8.44 -2.84
CA ASN A 45 -7.16 9.75 -3.27
C ASN A 45 -8.31 9.66 -4.26
N PHE A 46 -8.36 8.58 -5.06
CA PHE A 46 -9.41 8.39 -6.07
C PHE A 46 -10.78 8.13 -5.43
N THR A 47 -10.83 7.76 -4.14
CA THR A 47 -12.06 7.39 -3.45
C THR A 47 -12.54 8.43 -2.44
N LEU A 48 -11.89 9.59 -2.36
CA LEU A 48 -12.12 10.59 -1.32
C LEU A 48 -12.54 11.92 -1.91
N TYR A 49 -13.48 12.60 -1.24
CA TYR A 49 -14.04 13.87 -1.69
C TYR A 49 -14.50 13.79 -3.15
N ASN A 50 -13.85 14.49 -4.06
CA ASN A 50 -14.16 14.48 -5.50
C ASN A 50 -13.48 13.35 -6.27
N GLY A 51 -12.53 12.63 -5.66
CA GLY A 51 -11.73 11.63 -6.36
C GLY A 51 -10.92 12.25 -7.49
N ASP A 52 -10.41 13.48 -7.28
CA ASP A 52 -9.70 14.31 -8.27
C ASP A 52 -8.27 14.68 -7.83
N GLN A 53 -7.78 13.98 -6.80
CA GLN A 53 -6.42 14.16 -6.30
C GLN A 53 -5.50 13.12 -6.92
N ALA A 54 -4.28 13.55 -7.21
CA ALA A 54 -3.33 12.76 -7.96
C ALA A 54 -2.76 11.60 -7.12
N GLU A 55 -2.38 10.51 -7.78
CA GLU A 55 -1.64 9.40 -7.17
C GLU A 55 -0.48 8.97 -8.05
N TYR A 56 0.54 8.41 -7.40
CA TYR A 56 1.73 7.93 -8.08
C TYR A 56 1.45 6.56 -8.70
N PHE A 57 1.61 6.46 -10.01
CA PHE A 57 1.60 5.22 -10.77
C PHE A 57 2.89 5.19 -11.59
N HIS A 58 4.00 4.96 -10.87
CA HIS A 58 5.35 5.02 -11.42
C HIS A 58 5.46 4.34 -12.79
N PRO A 59 5.99 5.05 -13.81
CA PRO A 59 6.77 6.30 -13.72
C PRO A 59 5.92 7.59 -13.74
N TYR A 60 4.59 7.48 -13.77
CA TYR A 60 3.69 8.61 -13.94
C TYR A 60 3.04 9.05 -12.65
N ILE A 61 2.56 10.29 -12.63
CA ILE A 61 1.53 10.73 -11.69
C ILE A 61 0.22 10.82 -12.47
N VAL A 62 -0.84 10.23 -11.91
CA VAL A 62 -2.15 10.12 -12.55
C VAL A 62 -3.18 10.91 -11.74
N ASN A 63 -3.96 11.75 -12.42
CA ASN A 63 -5.03 12.54 -11.84
C ASN A 63 -6.33 12.33 -12.63
N PRO A 64 -7.32 11.60 -12.07
CA PRO A 64 -8.64 11.46 -12.67
C PRO A 64 -9.47 12.74 -12.47
N SER A 65 -10.31 13.06 -13.45
CA SER A 65 -11.29 14.15 -13.38
C SER A 65 -12.58 13.73 -14.07
N VAL A 66 -13.59 14.61 -14.11
CA VAL A 66 -14.86 14.28 -14.77
C VAL A 66 -14.61 13.96 -16.25
N SER A 67 -14.99 12.75 -16.68
CA SER A 67 -14.82 12.24 -18.06
C SER A 67 -13.38 12.16 -18.59
N SER A 68 -12.35 12.37 -17.77
CA SER A 68 -10.97 12.48 -18.24
C SER A 68 -9.95 11.98 -17.23
N LEU A 69 -8.76 11.66 -17.73
CA LEU A 69 -7.61 11.27 -16.91
C LEU A 69 -6.36 11.99 -17.41
N SER A 70 -5.70 12.70 -16.49
CA SER A 70 -4.47 13.44 -16.75
C SER A 70 -3.26 12.66 -16.25
N ILE A 71 -2.18 12.74 -17.01
CA ILE A 71 -0.91 12.02 -16.80
C ILE A 71 0.20 13.06 -16.81
N SER A 72 1.08 12.95 -15.82
CA SER A 72 2.31 13.73 -15.71
C SER A 72 3.47 12.75 -15.73
N TYR A 73 4.54 13.08 -16.46
CA TYR A 73 5.87 12.55 -16.13
C TYR A 73 6.63 13.65 -15.39
N PRO A 74 6.60 13.63 -14.06
CA PRO A 74 7.01 14.78 -13.26
C PRO A 74 8.50 15.06 -13.39
N SER A 75 8.86 16.34 -13.36
CA SER A 75 10.24 16.73 -13.11
C SER A 75 10.52 16.69 -11.61
N LEU A 76 11.70 16.21 -11.25
CA LEU A 76 12.19 16.24 -9.87
C LEU A 76 12.70 17.63 -9.53
N LEU A 77 12.17 18.21 -8.45
CA LEU A 77 12.64 19.46 -7.88
C LEU A 77 13.29 19.19 -6.52
N GLN A 78 14.54 19.63 -6.38
CA GLN A 78 15.35 19.38 -5.20
C GLN A 78 15.77 20.68 -4.54
N THR A 79 15.64 20.72 -3.22
CA THR A 79 16.24 21.73 -2.34
C THR A 79 17.09 21.02 -1.29
N SER A 80 17.75 21.80 -0.41
CA SER A 80 18.45 21.23 0.75
C SER A 80 17.51 20.61 1.79
N ALA A 81 16.23 20.99 1.79
CA ALA A 81 15.25 20.56 2.80
C ALA A 81 14.28 19.48 2.30
N PHE A 82 13.96 19.45 1.01
CA PHE A 82 13.01 18.51 0.44
C PHE A 82 13.29 18.21 -1.04
N LEU A 83 12.87 17.02 -1.46
CA LEU A 83 12.76 16.56 -2.84
C LEU A 83 11.28 16.34 -3.12
N TYR A 84 10.76 16.86 -4.24
CA TYR A 84 9.35 16.70 -4.59
C TYR A 84 9.13 16.63 -6.11
N GLU A 85 8.02 16.01 -6.50
CA GLU A 85 7.57 15.88 -7.88
C GLU A 85 6.36 16.78 -8.10
N VAL A 86 6.40 17.60 -9.16
CA VAL A 86 5.27 18.49 -9.49
C VAL A 86 4.38 17.81 -10.52
N PHE A 87 3.12 17.61 -10.16
CA PHE A 87 2.10 17.22 -11.13
C PHE A 87 1.85 18.35 -12.14
N LYS A 88 2.08 18.06 -13.42
CA LYS A 88 1.65 18.89 -14.55
C LYS A 88 0.90 18.00 -15.54
N PRO A 89 -0.29 18.38 -16.02
CA PRO A 89 -1.04 17.56 -16.97
C PRO A 89 -0.39 17.58 -18.36
N ASP A 90 0.72 16.85 -18.52
CA ASP A 90 1.46 16.73 -19.77
C ASP A 90 0.56 16.14 -20.87
N ILE A 91 -0.26 15.16 -20.50
CA ILE A 91 -1.30 14.57 -21.34
C ILE A 91 -2.60 14.44 -20.55
N THR A 92 -3.71 14.87 -21.13
CA THR A 92 -5.07 14.62 -20.62
C THR A 92 -5.88 13.87 -21.67
N ILE A 93 -6.38 12.70 -21.29
CA ILE A 93 -7.19 11.83 -22.15
C ILE A 93 -8.66 12.02 -21.78
N SER A 94 -9.50 12.29 -22.78
CA SER A 94 -10.94 12.49 -22.60
C SER A 94 -11.73 11.91 -23.77
N GLY A 95 -13.01 11.65 -23.53
CA GLY A 95 -13.98 11.36 -24.59
C GLY A 95 -14.49 12.62 -25.26
N SER A 96 -14.94 12.49 -26.50
CA SER A 96 -15.40 13.61 -27.35
C SER A 96 -16.56 14.45 -26.79
N LYS A 97 -17.40 13.90 -25.91
CA LYS A 97 -18.57 14.59 -25.35
C LYS A 97 -18.24 15.57 -24.20
N GLY A 98 -16.98 15.71 -23.82
CA GLY A 98 -16.57 16.55 -22.70
C GLY A 98 -17.08 16.03 -21.34
N PRO A 99 -16.76 16.72 -20.23
CA PRO A 99 -17.35 16.41 -18.93
C PRO A 99 -18.87 16.62 -18.98
N ASP A 100 -19.65 15.65 -18.51
CA ASP A 100 -21.08 15.86 -18.27
C ASP A 100 -21.21 16.88 -17.12
N PRO A 101 -21.76 18.08 -17.35
CA PRO A 101 -21.87 19.12 -16.34
C PRO A 101 -22.78 18.73 -15.16
N HIS A 102 -23.59 17.66 -15.31
CA HIS A 102 -24.44 17.13 -14.25
C HIS A 102 -23.81 15.92 -13.53
N SER A 103 -22.74 15.32 -14.07
CA SER A 103 -22.09 14.18 -13.43
C SER A 103 -21.27 14.64 -12.22
N ARG A 104 -21.73 14.25 -11.03
CA ARG A 104 -20.98 14.44 -9.76
C ARG A 104 -19.96 13.34 -9.50
N LYS A 105 -19.88 12.32 -10.36
CA LYS A 105 -18.91 11.20 -10.28
C LYS A 105 -17.79 11.43 -11.29
N THR A 106 -16.55 11.42 -10.83
CA THR A 106 -15.37 11.50 -11.70
C THR A 106 -15.16 10.17 -12.43
N HIS A 107 -15.14 9.07 -11.69
CA HIS A 107 -14.94 7.71 -12.17
C HIS A 107 -15.62 6.68 -11.26
N LEU A 108 -15.63 5.42 -11.69
CA LEU A 108 -16.05 4.24 -10.92
C LEU A 108 -14.92 3.21 -10.90
N ILE A 109 -14.57 2.73 -9.72
CA ILE A 109 -13.66 1.60 -9.52
C ILE A 109 -14.47 0.32 -9.63
N THR A 110 -14.17 -0.47 -10.67
CA THR A 110 -14.86 -1.76 -10.93
C THR A 110 -14.02 -2.97 -10.58
N SER A 111 -12.70 -2.81 -10.45
CA SER A 111 -11.82 -3.82 -9.88
C SER A 111 -10.56 -3.21 -9.28
N PHE A 112 -9.95 -3.92 -8.34
CA PHE A 112 -8.61 -3.65 -7.83
C PHE A 112 -7.93 -4.97 -7.44
N SER A 113 -6.61 -4.95 -7.39
CA SER A 113 -5.72 -6.06 -7.03
C SER A 113 -4.57 -5.52 -6.18
N ASP A 114 -3.63 -6.38 -5.78
CA ASP A 114 -2.46 -5.97 -4.99
C ASP A 114 -1.60 -4.91 -5.72
N LEU A 115 -1.58 -4.94 -7.06
CA LEU A 115 -0.68 -4.13 -7.90
C LEU A 115 -1.40 -3.18 -8.88
N GLY A 116 -2.74 -3.16 -8.93
CA GLY A 116 -3.47 -2.34 -9.89
C GLY A 116 -4.93 -2.04 -9.54
N VAL A 117 -5.48 -1.03 -10.22
CA VAL A 117 -6.87 -0.57 -10.09
C VAL A 117 -7.46 -0.26 -11.47
N THR A 118 -8.73 -0.63 -11.69
CA THR A 118 -9.46 -0.31 -12.93
C THR A 118 -10.41 0.85 -12.68
N LEU A 119 -10.26 1.92 -13.48
CA LEU A 119 -11.13 3.10 -13.43
C LEU A 119 -12.00 3.17 -14.68
N ASP A 120 -13.31 3.14 -14.48
CA ASP A 120 -14.32 3.34 -15.51
C ASP A 120 -14.82 4.78 -15.51
N PHE A 121 -14.91 5.37 -16.70
CA PHE A 121 -15.48 6.69 -16.94
C PHE A 121 -16.71 6.52 -17.86
N PRO A 122 -17.89 6.21 -17.30
CA PRO A 122 -19.09 5.91 -18.09
C PRO A 122 -19.49 7.04 -19.03
N SER A 123 -19.29 8.30 -18.63
CA SER A 123 -19.59 9.49 -19.43
C SER A 123 -18.73 9.61 -20.69
N SER A 124 -17.52 9.04 -20.68
CA SER A 124 -16.59 9.07 -21.82
C SER A 124 -16.34 7.70 -22.46
N ASN A 125 -17.01 6.63 -22.02
CA ASN A 125 -16.79 5.26 -22.51
C ASN A 125 -15.30 4.85 -22.48
N LEU A 126 -14.57 5.32 -21.47
CA LEU A 126 -13.16 4.99 -21.25
C LEU A 126 -13.04 4.08 -20.02
N ARG A 127 -12.16 3.09 -20.10
CA ARG A 127 -11.76 2.24 -18.98
C ARG A 127 -10.24 2.17 -18.93
N PHE A 128 -9.66 2.58 -17.81
CA PHE A 128 -8.21 2.60 -17.59
C PHE A 128 -7.80 1.43 -16.72
N PHE A 129 -6.76 0.71 -17.16
CA PHE A 129 -6.11 -0.34 -16.38
C PHE A 129 -4.83 0.23 -15.78
N LEU A 130 -4.91 0.74 -14.56
CA LEU A 130 -3.77 1.36 -13.89
C LEU A 130 -3.02 0.33 -13.06
N VAL A 131 -1.91 -0.18 -13.59
CA VAL A 131 -1.05 -1.17 -12.93
C VAL A 131 0.29 -0.52 -12.58
N ARG A 132 0.71 -0.66 -11.32
CA ARG A 132 1.94 -0.08 -10.79
C ARG A 132 3.16 -0.66 -11.51
N GLY A 133 4.09 0.22 -11.90
CA GLY A 133 5.28 -0.16 -12.66
C GLY A 133 5.05 -0.34 -14.16
N SER A 134 3.84 -0.15 -14.70
CA SER A 134 3.66 -0.20 -16.15
C SER A 134 4.31 1.04 -16.80
N PRO A 135 5.21 0.88 -17.79
CA PRO A 135 5.74 2.02 -18.55
C PRO A 135 4.68 2.64 -19.49
N PHE A 136 3.52 1.98 -19.65
CA PHE A 136 2.41 2.43 -20.48
C PHE A 136 1.18 2.72 -19.64
N ILE A 137 0.49 3.83 -19.91
CA ILE A 137 -0.90 4.02 -19.52
C ILE A 137 -1.78 3.31 -20.54
N THR A 138 -2.56 2.33 -20.08
CA THR A 138 -3.39 1.47 -20.95
C THR A 138 -4.86 1.71 -20.67
N PHE A 139 -5.65 1.91 -21.73
CA PHE A 139 -7.09 2.09 -21.61
C PHE A 139 -7.85 1.51 -22.80
N SER A 140 -9.06 1.04 -22.55
CA SER A 140 -10.00 0.63 -23.59
C SER A 140 -11.00 1.74 -23.89
N VAL A 141 -11.40 1.79 -25.15
CA VAL A 141 -12.40 2.72 -25.66
C VAL A 141 -13.54 1.93 -26.29
N SER A 142 -14.78 2.29 -25.94
CA SER A 142 -15.99 1.63 -26.44
C SER A 142 -16.81 2.59 -27.30
N GLY A 143 -16.55 2.60 -28.62
CA GLY A 143 -17.36 3.31 -29.60
C GLY A 143 -17.40 4.83 -29.41
N ASN A 144 -16.26 5.45 -29.11
CA ASN A 144 -16.17 6.89 -28.87
C ASN A 144 -15.01 7.52 -29.66
N SER A 145 -15.10 8.82 -29.94
CA SER A 145 -13.96 9.61 -30.41
C SER A 145 -13.14 10.05 -29.20
N ILE A 146 -11.82 9.89 -29.29
CA ILE A 146 -10.86 10.22 -28.23
C ILE A 146 -10.24 11.58 -28.49
N ARG A 147 -10.04 12.34 -27.41
CA ARG A 147 -9.30 13.59 -27.40
C ARG A 147 -8.13 13.46 -26.42
N ILE A 148 -6.94 13.80 -26.89
CA ILE A 148 -5.71 13.87 -26.08
C ILE A 148 -5.28 15.35 -26.09
N SER A 149 -5.52 16.07 -25.00
CA SER A 149 -5.07 17.45 -24.84
C SER A 149 -3.78 17.52 -24.04
N THR A 150 -3.04 18.62 -24.20
CA THR A 150 -1.81 18.88 -23.46
C THR A 150 -1.74 20.37 -23.10
N SER A 151 -1.11 20.69 -21.96
CA SER A 151 -0.76 22.08 -21.63
C SER A 151 0.39 22.63 -22.49
N HIS A 152 1.01 21.78 -23.30
CA HIS A 152 2.13 22.07 -24.19
C HIS A 152 1.67 22.18 -25.65
N VAL A 153 2.60 22.47 -26.56
CA VAL A 153 2.32 22.50 -28.01
C VAL A 153 2.86 21.24 -28.67
N VAL A 154 2.01 20.50 -29.37
CA VAL A 154 2.38 19.37 -30.24
C VAL A 154 3.05 19.91 -31.51
N LEU A 155 4.37 19.87 -31.53
CA LEU A 155 5.19 20.33 -32.65
C LEU A 155 5.00 19.41 -33.87
N SER A 156 5.09 18.09 -33.64
CA SER A 156 4.91 17.08 -34.67
C SER A 156 4.09 15.90 -34.17
N LEU A 157 3.27 15.34 -35.06
CA LEU A 157 2.52 14.10 -34.86
C LEU A 157 2.77 13.21 -36.08
N THR A 158 3.46 12.10 -35.90
CA THR A 158 3.88 11.22 -37.00
C THR A 158 3.33 9.82 -36.79
N GLY A 159 2.52 9.32 -37.73
CA GLY A 159 1.97 7.97 -37.70
C GLY A 159 2.81 6.96 -38.47
N ASN A 160 2.73 5.69 -38.10
CA ASN A 160 3.27 4.59 -38.93
C ASN A 160 2.34 4.29 -40.13
N SER A 161 2.81 3.46 -41.06
CA SER A 161 2.06 3.10 -42.28
C SER A 161 0.74 2.36 -42.01
N LYS A 162 0.60 1.72 -40.85
CA LYS A 162 -0.60 0.99 -40.44
C LYS A 162 -1.58 1.84 -39.62
N SER A 163 -1.22 3.09 -39.31
CA SER A 163 -1.97 3.96 -38.41
C SER A 163 -2.25 3.34 -37.03
N THR A 164 -1.35 2.49 -36.53
CA THR A 164 -1.45 1.83 -35.21
C THR A 164 -0.45 2.37 -34.20
N LYS A 165 0.48 3.22 -34.64
CA LYS A 165 1.44 3.92 -33.78
C LYS A 165 1.55 5.38 -34.23
N TYR A 166 1.54 6.29 -33.28
CA TYR A 166 1.86 7.71 -33.48
C TYR A 166 2.91 8.18 -32.48
N THR A 167 3.81 9.05 -32.95
CA THR A 167 4.78 9.74 -32.11
C THR A 167 4.43 11.23 -32.06
N ALA A 168 4.11 11.73 -30.87
CA ALA A 168 3.83 13.13 -30.59
C ALA A 168 5.03 13.78 -29.90
N LYS A 169 5.63 14.81 -30.53
CA LYS A 169 6.71 15.61 -29.92
C LYS A 169 6.17 16.93 -29.42
N LEU A 170 6.40 17.22 -28.15
CA LEU A 170 5.92 18.42 -27.48
C LEU A 170 7.02 19.49 -27.41
N ASN A 171 6.65 20.75 -27.23
CA ASN A 171 7.58 21.88 -27.11
C ASN A 171 8.35 21.94 -25.77
N ASN A 172 8.04 21.05 -24.82
CA ASN A 172 8.79 20.85 -23.58
C ASN A 172 9.90 19.78 -23.70
N SER A 173 10.23 19.34 -24.92
CA SER A 173 11.18 18.27 -25.24
C SER A 173 10.73 16.84 -24.91
N GLN A 174 9.51 16.63 -24.38
CA GLN A 174 8.96 15.30 -24.22
C GLN A 174 8.49 14.74 -25.57
N ALA A 175 8.67 13.43 -25.76
CA ALA A 175 8.08 12.67 -26.85
C ALA A 175 7.20 11.55 -26.30
N TRP A 176 6.00 11.42 -26.84
CA TRP A 176 5.01 10.44 -26.39
C TRP A 176 4.62 9.51 -27.53
N LEU A 177 4.63 8.22 -27.26
CA LEU A 177 4.26 7.16 -28.18
C LEU A 177 2.82 6.71 -27.88
N ILE A 178 1.98 6.70 -28.90
CA ILE A 178 0.56 6.32 -28.81
C ILE A 178 0.37 5.09 -29.69
N TYR A 179 0.06 3.96 -29.07
CA TYR A 179 -0.21 2.68 -29.73
C TYR A 179 -1.70 2.37 -29.68
N ALA A 180 -2.23 1.82 -30.77
CA ALA A 180 -3.62 1.40 -30.87
C ALA A 180 -3.72 -0.05 -31.37
N SER A 181 -4.67 -0.81 -30.83
CA SER A 181 -4.91 -2.21 -31.20
C SER A 181 -5.42 -2.40 -32.63
N SER A 182 -5.94 -1.34 -33.24
CA SER A 182 -6.44 -1.29 -34.62
C SER A 182 -6.14 0.10 -35.20
N PRO A 183 -6.20 0.28 -36.54
CA PRO A 183 -5.93 1.57 -37.15
C PRO A 183 -6.77 2.70 -36.54
N ILE A 184 -6.11 3.77 -36.12
CA ILE A 184 -6.70 4.99 -35.56
C ILE A 184 -6.15 6.19 -36.34
N TYR A 185 -7.00 7.16 -36.66
CA TYR A 185 -6.58 8.32 -37.46
C TYR A 185 -6.47 9.55 -36.58
N LEU A 186 -5.26 9.84 -36.10
CA LEU A 186 -5.00 10.98 -35.22
C LEU A 186 -4.54 12.21 -36.01
N THR A 187 -5.09 13.37 -35.66
CA THR A 187 -4.67 14.66 -36.20
C THR A 187 -4.49 15.71 -35.11
N LYS A 188 -3.60 16.67 -35.32
CA LYS A 188 -3.44 17.82 -34.41
C LYS A 188 -4.45 18.91 -34.75
N LYS A 189 -5.05 19.51 -33.71
CA LYS A 189 -5.99 20.64 -33.77
C LYS A 189 -5.60 21.71 -32.76
N ASP A 190 -6.34 22.82 -32.74
CA ASP A 190 -6.25 23.89 -31.73
C ASP A 190 -4.82 24.41 -31.57
N ASN A 191 -4.19 24.78 -32.70
CA ASN A 191 -2.79 25.22 -32.78
C ASN A 191 -1.79 24.24 -32.13
N GLY A 192 -2.11 22.95 -32.09
CA GLY A 192 -1.27 21.90 -31.54
C GLY A 192 -1.51 21.60 -30.05
N SER A 193 -2.51 22.20 -29.40
CA SER A 193 -2.83 21.88 -28.00
C SER A 193 -3.69 20.61 -27.83
N THR A 194 -4.25 20.09 -28.93
CA THR A 194 -5.11 18.91 -28.93
C THR A 194 -4.71 17.94 -30.05
N ILE A 195 -4.63 16.65 -29.74
CA ILE A 195 -4.66 15.54 -30.70
C ILE A 195 -6.07 14.94 -30.67
N TYR A 196 -6.66 14.78 -31.84
CA TYR A 196 -8.05 14.34 -32.01
C TYR A 196 -8.13 13.11 -32.91
N CYS A 197 -8.96 12.14 -32.53
CA CYS A 197 -9.30 10.97 -33.34
C CYS A 197 -10.39 11.31 -34.37
N LEU A 198 -10.05 11.19 -35.66
CA LEU A 198 -10.99 11.30 -36.77
C LEU A 198 -11.90 10.07 -36.78
N GLY A 199 -13.14 10.25 -36.34
CA GLY A 199 -14.12 9.17 -36.21
C GLY A 199 -14.12 8.49 -34.84
N GLY A 200 -14.97 7.47 -34.70
CA GLY A 200 -15.03 6.65 -33.49
C GLY A 200 -13.95 5.57 -33.49
N PHE A 201 -13.47 5.21 -32.30
CA PHE A 201 -12.54 4.11 -32.10
C PHE A 201 -13.11 3.13 -31.07
N SER A 202 -12.87 1.84 -31.30
CA SER A 202 -13.15 0.76 -30.36
C SER A 202 -11.93 -0.15 -30.29
N GLY A 203 -11.37 -0.32 -29.10
CA GLY A 203 -10.14 -1.09 -28.91
C GLY A 203 -9.31 -0.61 -27.74
N ILE A 204 -8.04 -0.99 -27.73
CA ILE A 204 -7.06 -0.63 -26.69
C ILE A 204 -6.15 0.45 -27.22
N ILE A 205 -5.87 1.44 -26.37
CA ILE A 205 -4.83 2.44 -26.59
C ILE A 205 -3.83 2.37 -25.44
N ARG A 206 -2.55 2.46 -25.78
CA ARG A 206 -1.45 2.53 -24.83
C ARG A 206 -0.61 3.76 -25.11
N ILE A 207 -0.33 4.54 -24.08
CA ILE A 207 0.47 5.76 -24.18
C ILE A 207 1.70 5.61 -23.29
N ALA A 208 2.88 5.86 -23.84
CA ALA A 208 4.13 5.87 -23.09
C ALA A 208 4.96 7.10 -23.42
N LEU A 209 5.58 7.69 -22.41
CA LEU A 209 6.65 8.65 -22.61
C LEU A 209 7.90 7.91 -23.12
N LEU A 210 8.61 8.50 -24.07
CA LEU A 210 9.96 8.13 -24.45
C LEU A 210 10.98 8.90 -23.59
N PRO A 211 11.64 8.27 -22.59
CA PRO A 211 12.53 8.98 -21.69
C PRO A 211 13.87 9.27 -22.36
N GLY A 212 14.21 10.56 -22.46
CA GLY A 212 15.50 11.03 -22.99
C GLY A 212 15.72 10.75 -24.49
N SER A 213 16.93 11.05 -24.96
CA SER A 213 17.36 10.86 -26.36
C SER A 213 18.13 9.56 -26.59
N SER A 214 18.08 8.62 -25.63
CA SER A 214 18.89 7.41 -25.68
C SER A 214 18.47 6.52 -26.86
N PRO A 215 19.41 6.16 -27.75
CA PRO A 215 19.09 5.31 -28.90
C PRO A 215 18.57 3.96 -28.41
N GLY A 216 17.46 3.49 -29.01
CA GLY A 216 16.90 2.15 -28.78
C GLY A 216 15.72 2.07 -27.81
N PHE A 217 15.41 3.11 -27.02
CA PHE A 217 14.27 3.07 -26.10
C PHE A 217 12.92 2.98 -26.83
N GLU A 218 12.80 3.69 -27.95
CA GLU A 218 11.61 3.61 -28.79
C GLU A 218 11.44 2.18 -29.34
N SER A 219 12.52 1.53 -29.76
CA SER A 219 12.48 0.14 -30.23
C SER A 219 12.08 -0.85 -29.13
N ILE A 220 12.49 -0.62 -27.89
CA ILE A 220 12.07 -1.42 -26.73
C ILE A 220 10.57 -1.21 -26.48
N LEU A 221 10.10 0.03 -26.41
CA LEU A 221 8.68 0.33 -26.23
C LEU A 221 7.81 -0.23 -27.37
N ASP A 222 8.31 -0.17 -28.62
CA ASP A 222 7.66 -0.76 -29.78
C ASP A 222 7.50 -2.27 -29.63
N LEU A 223 8.57 -2.96 -29.24
CA LEU A 223 8.61 -4.42 -29.07
C LEU A 223 7.57 -4.89 -28.03
N PHE A 224 7.43 -4.17 -26.92
CA PHE A 224 6.53 -4.54 -25.81
C PHE A 224 5.18 -3.79 -25.81
N SER A 225 4.85 -3.13 -26.92
CA SER A 225 3.63 -2.32 -27.05
C SER A 225 2.34 -3.15 -27.08
N SER A 226 2.40 -4.44 -27.43
CA SER A 226 1.22 -5.28 -27.65
C SER A 226 0.72 -6.01 -26.40
N CYS A 227 1.61 -6.39 -25.46
CA CYS A 227 1.25 -7.06 -24.21
C CYS A 227 1.10 -6.05 -23.07
N TYR A 228 0.00 -6.14 -22.32
CA TYR A 228 -0.30 -5.20 -21.24
C TYR A 228 -0.96 -5.88 -20.03
N PRO A 229 -0.70 -5.38 -18.81
CA PRO A 229 -1.32 -5.92 -17.62
C PRO A 229 -2.70 -5.28 -17.39
N VAL A 230 -3.65 -6.05 -16.88
CA VAL A 230 -4.99 -5.56 -16.46
C VAL A 230 -5.20 -5.64 -14.95
N SER A 231 -4.47 -6.52 -14.28
CA SER A 231 -4.44 -6.69 -12.82
C SER A 231 -3.07 -7.25 -12.42
N GLY A 232 -2.78 -7.30 -11.12
CA GLY A 232 -1.59 -7.99 -10.63
C GLY A 232 -1.69 -8.33 -9.15
N ASP A 233 -1.38 -9.58 -8.82
CA ASP A 233 -1.50 -10.15 -7.50
C ASP A 233 -0.12 -10.44 -6.90
N ALA A 234 0.01 -10.36 -5.58
CA ALA A 234 1.25 -10.65 -4.86
C ALA A 234 1.05 -11.80 -3.86
N ASP A 235 1.72 -12.91 -4.11
CA ASP A 235 1.59 -14.19 -3.40
C ASP A 235 2.72 -14.44 -2.40
N PHE A 236 2.35 -14.97 -1.23
CA PHE A 236 3.27 -15.39 -0.17
C PHE A 236 3.37 -16.92 -0.07
N THR A 237 3.13 -17.62 -1.19
CA THR A 237 3.08 -19.10 -1.25
C THR A 237 4.42 -19.74 -0.88
N ASN A 238 5.53 -19.08 -1.21
CA ASN A 238 6.87 -19.55 -0.91
C ASN A 238 7.42 -18.80 0.31
N PRO A 239 7.98 -19.51 1.32
CA PRO A 239 8.64 -18.86 2.45
C PRO A 239 9.73 -17.90 1.97
N PHE A 240 9.81 -16.72 2.61
CA PHE A 240 10.81 -15.68 2.30
C PHE A 240 10.78 -15.16 0.85
N ALA A 241 9.68 -15.39 0.15
CA ALA A 241 9.50 -14.91 -1.21
C ALA A 241 8.14 -14.24 -1.38
N LEU A 242 8.13 -13.17 -2.17
CA LEU A 242 6.92 -12.53 -2.67
C LEU A 242 6.89 -12.73 -4.18
N GLU A 243 5.84 -13.38 -4.67
CA GLU A 243 5.66 -13.64 -6.09
C GLU A 243 4.62 -12.69 -6.67
N TYR A 244 5.01 -11.83 -7.60
CA TYR A 244 4.08 -11.07 -8.40
C TYR A 244 3.60 -11.91 -9.58
N LYS A 245 2.31 -11.83 -9.88
CA LYS A 245 1.68 -12.41 -11.08
C LYS A 245 0.77 -11.38 -11.70
N TRP A 246 1.05 -11.00 -12.93
CA TRP A 246 0.18 -10.09 -13.67
C TRP A 246 -0.78 -10.87 -14.55
N GLU A 247 -2.07 -10.52 -14.52
CA GLU A 247 -3.00 -10.91 -15.57
C GLU A 247 -2.71 -10.02 -16.78
N THR A 248 -2.31 -10.63 -17.89
CA THR A 248 -1.93 -9.93 -19.11
C THR A 248 -2.92 -10.17 -20.24
N ARG A 249 -2.97 -9.23 -21.18
CA ARG A 249 -3.71 -9.34 -22.44
C ARG A 249 -2.85 -8.86 -23.59
N GLY A 250 -3.23 -9.27 -24.80
CA GLY A 250 -2.47 -8.99 -26.02
C GLY A 250 -1.42 -10.06 -26.31
N ASN A 251 -0.42 -9.71 -27.12
CA ASN A 251 0.57 -10.66 -27.63
C ASN A 251 1.99 -10.25 -27.21
N GLY A 252 2.86 -11.24 -26.98
CA GLY A 252 4.27 -11.05 -26.61
C GLY A 252 4.50 -10.96 -25.10
N ASP A 253 5.74 -10.69 -24.72
CA ASP A 253 6.13 -10.62 -23.31
C ASP A 253 5.72 -9.30 -22.65
N LEU A 254 5.53 -9.34 -21.33
CA LEU A 254 5.19 -8.15 -20.53
C LEU A 254 6.45 -7.38 -20.13
N LEU A 255 6.49 -6.08 -20.40
CA LEU A 255 7.50 -5.15 -19.85
C LEU A 255 6.92 -4.37 -18.67
N MET A 256 7.57 -4.47 -17.52
CA MET A 256 7.27 -3.70 -16.31
C MET A 256 8.53 -2.97 -15.81
N LEU A 257 8.35 -1.97 -14.96
CA LEU A 257 9.42 -1.18 -14.37
C LEU A 257 9.64 -1.55 -12.90
N ALA A 258 10.87 -1.97 -12.59
CA ALA A 258 11.30 -2.39 -11.27
C ALA A 258 11.92 -1.21 -10.51
N HIS A 259 11.50 -1.02 -9.26
CA HIS A 259 12.20 -0.15 -8.31
C HIS A 259 13.60 -0.70 -7.99
N PRO A 260 14.54 0.15 -7.50
CA PRO A 260 15.86 -0.31 -7.07
C PRO A 260 15.84 -1.46 -6.06
N LEU A 261 14.80 -1.52 -5.23
CA LEU A 261 14.58 -2.64 -4.31
C LEU A 261 14.17 -3.92 -5.03
N HIS A 262 13.23 -3.86 -5.98
CA HIS A 262 12.82 -5.03 -6.76
C HIS A 262 14.03 -5.68 -7.42
N LEU A 263 14.90 -4.89 -8.04
CA LEU A 263 16.11 -5.39 -8.69
C LEU A 263 17.01 -6.15 -7.71
N LYS A 264 17.21 -5.64 -6.48
CA LYS A 264 18.00 -6.34 -5.45
C LYS A 264 17.42 -7.68 -5.04
N LEU A 265 16.10 -7.83 -5.09
CA LEU A 265 15.39 -9.03 -4.63
C LEU A 265 15.17 -10.05 -5.75
N ILE A 266 15.16 -9.60 -7.01
CA ILE A 266 15.11 -10.44 -8.22
C ILE A 266 16.46 -11.16 -8.44
N ALA A 267 17.56 -10.55 -8.00
CA ALA A 267 18.90 -10.71 -8.57
C ALA A 267 19.59 -12.08 -8.50
N ASN A 268 19.10 -13.11 -7.80
CA ASN A 268 19.94 -14.31 -7.59
C ASN A 268 19.54 -15.58 -8.32
N GLU A 269 18.28 -15.82 -8.72
CA GLU A 269 17.91 -17.15 -9.27
C GLU A 269 16.72 -17.16 -10.24
N ASN A 270 16.10 -16.01 -10.52
CA ASN A 270 14.83 -15.99 -11.24
C ASN A 270 15.04 -16.01 -12.77
N ARG A 271 15.29 -17.20 -13.33
CA ARG A 271 15.50 -17.42 -14.79
C ARG A 271 14.30 -17.02 -15.67
N SER A 272 13.14 -16.71 -15.08
CA SER A 272 11.91 -16.36 -15.79
C SER A 272 11.81 -14.89 -16.20
N VAL A 273 12.71 -14.02 -15.73
CA VAL A 273 12.67 -12.58 -16.03
C VAL A 273 13.97 -12.10 -16.66
N ALA A 274 13.87 -11.15 -17.57
CA ALA A 274 15.03 -10.50 -18.20
C ALA A 274 15.09 -9.02 -17.82
N VAL A 275 16.19 -8.60 -17.20
CA VAL A 275 16.42 -7.20 -16.82
C VAL A 275 17.04 -6.45 -18.00
N ILE A 276 16.45 -5.32 -18.39
CA ILE A 276 16.96 -4.41 -19.42
C ILE A 276 17.62 -3.22 -18.71
N ASP A 277 18.82 -3.42 -18.19
CA ASP A 277 19.51 -2.47 -17.30
C ASP A 277 19.64 -1.05 -17.84
N ASN A 278 19.72 -0.89 -19.17
CA ASN A 278 19.88 0.40 -19.82
C ASN A 278 18.54 1.12 -20.04
N PHE A 279 17.39 0.43 -19.94
CA PHE A 279 16.07 1.03 -20.11
C PHE A 279 15.54 1.56 -18.79
N ARG A 280 15.54 2.89 -18.62
CA ARG A 280 15.29 3.54 -17.33
C ARG A 280 14.33 4.71 -17.41
N TYR A 281 13.50 4.84 -16.38
CA TYR A 281 12.72 6.04 -16.07
C TYR A 281 13.19 6.61 -14.74
N SER A 282 13.42 7.91 -14.67
CA SER A 282 13.75 8.57 -13.40
C SER A 282 12.49 8.78 -12.56
N SER A 283 12.61 8.62 -11.25
CA SER A 283 11.53 8.87 -10.28
C SER A 283 12.10 9.31 -8.93
N ILE A 284 11.24 9.85 -8.05
CA ILE A 284 11.60 10.23 -6.68
C ILE A 284 12.17 9.06 -5.84
N ASP A 285 11.82 7.83 -6.19
CA ASP A 285 12.31 6.60 -5.54
C ASP A 285 13.57 6.01 -6.21
N GLY A 286 14.21 6.78 -7.09
CA GLY A 286 15.36 6.37 -7.91
C GLY A 286 14.95 5.87 -9.29
N ASP A 287 15.95 5.45 -10.07
CA ASP A 287 15.72 4.93 -11.42
C ASP A 287 14.90 3.63 -11.39
N LEU A 288 13.83 3.63 -12.17
CA LEU A 288 13.00 2.47 -12.44
C LEU A 288 13.55 1.77 -13.68
N VAL A 289 13.87 0.49 -13.59
CA VAL A 289 14.54 -0.29 -14.65
C VAL A 289 13.57 -1.25 -15.32
N GLY A 290 13.65 -1.38 -16.64
CA GLY A 290 12.83 -2.33 -17.40
C GLY A 290 13.13 -3.78 -17.02
N VAL A 291 12.08 -4.56 -16.77
CA VAL A 291 12.14 -6.01 -16.53
C VAL A 291 11.03 -6.67 -17.35
N VAL A 292 11.42 -7.67 -18.13
CA VAL A 292 10.53 -8.45 -18.99
C VAL A 292 10.14 -9.74 -18.28
N GLY A 293 8.85 -10.00 -18.20
CA GLY A 293 8.26 -11.18 -17.57
C GLY A 293 6.96 -10.83 -16.83
N ASP A 294 5.99 -11.73 -16.90
CA ASP A 294 4.66 -11.62 -16.27
C ASP A 294 4.60 -12.23 -14.86
N SER A 295 5.73 -12.73 -14.36
CA SER A 295 5.87 -13.16 -12.97
C SER A 295 7.26 -12.88 -12.40
N TRP A 296 7.31 -12.21 -11.25
CA TRP A 296 8.54 -11.87 -10.55
C TRP A 296 8.57 -12.55 -9.18
N VAL A 297 9.67 -13.22 -8.86
CA VAL A 297 9.92 -13.75 -7.52
C VAL A 297 10.92 -12.85 -6.84
N LEU A 298 10.47 -12.17 -5.78
CA LEU A 298 11.30 -11.33 -4.93
C LEU A 298 11.71 -12.13 -3.70
N LYS A 299 13.00 -12.47 -3.58
CA LYS A 299 13.51 -13.26 -2.45
C LYS A 299 14.17 -12.36 -1.41
N SER A 300 13.87 -12.58 -0.14
CA SER A 300 14.53 -11.95 1.00
C SER A 300 15.29 -12.97 1.84
N ASP A 301 16.35 -12.53 2.52
CA ASP A 301 17.02 -13.37 3.50
C ASP A 301 16.19 -13.49 4.78
N PRO A 302 16.22 -14.65 5.47
CA PRO A 302 15.49 -14.84 6.71
C PRO A 302 16.01 -13.93 7.84
N VAL A 303 15.13 -13.25 8.58
CA VAL A 303 15.47 -12.63 9.88
C VAL A 303 14.80 -13.39 11.01
N LEU A 304 15.60 -13.95 11.91
CA LEU A 304 15.09 -14.67 13.07
C LEU A 304 14.34 -13.71 14.02
N VAL A 305 13.08 -14.00 14.29
CA VAL A 305 12.29 -13.28 15.30
C VAL A 305 12.55 -13.92 16.66
N THR A 306 13.15 -13.15 17.58
CA THR A 306 13.43 -13.57 18.96
C THR A 306 12.84 -12.58 19.96
N TRP A 307 12.64 -13.01 21.20
CA TRP A 307 12.17 -12.13 22.28
C TRP A 307 13.29 -11.25 22.85
N HIS A 308 14.48 -11.83 22.98
CA HIS A 308 15.65 -11.26 23.64
C HIS A 308 16.68 -10.74 22.65
N SER A 309 17.69 -10.03 23.16
CA SER A 309 18.80 -9.57 22.32
C SER A 309 19.59 -10.76 21.74
N LEU A 310 20.17 -10.55 20.55
CA LEU A 310 20.91 -11.61 19.84
C LEU A 310 22.22 -12.00 20.54
N ASN A 311 22.84 -11.06 21.27
CA ASN A 311 24.14 -11.25 21.92
C ASN A 311 24.04 -11.39 23.44
N GLY A 312 22.84 -11.30 24.01
CA GLY A 312 22.63 -11.24 25.46
C GLY A 312 23.10 -9.94 26.10
N VAL A 313 22.98 -9.89 27.43
CA VAL A 313 23.40 -8.77 28.28
C VAL A 313 24.66 -9.13 29.04
N ARG A 314 25.66 -8.25 29.05
CA ARG A 314 26.91 -8.45 29.78
C ARG A 314 26.64 -8.55 31.29
N GLU A 315 27.25 -9.55 31.93
CA GLU A 315 27.03 -9.88 33.34
C GLU A 315 27.40 -8.74 34.31
N ASP A 316 28.45 -7.97 33.98
CA ASP A 316 28.87 -6.79 34.76
C ASP A 316 27.84 -5.66 34.77
N SER A 317 26.92 -5.63 33.80
CA SER A 317 25.83 -4.64 33.71
C SER A 317 24.54 -5.09 34.41
N HIS A 318 24.45 -6.34 34.87
CA HIS A 318 23.19 -6.89 35.41
C HIS A 318 22.69 -6.13 36.63
N GLN A 319 23.56 -5.81 37.58
CA GLN A 319 23.17 -5.11 38.81
C GLN A 319 22.56 -3.73 38.55
N GLU A 320 23.15 -2.97 37.61
CA GLU A 320 22.63 -1.67 37.21
C GLU A 320 21.25 -1.80 36.53
N ILE A 321 21.13 -2.77 35.61
CA ILE A 321 19.88 -3.03 34.88
C ILE A 321 18.78 -3.48 35.83
N ILE A 322 19.06 -4.40 36.76
CA ILE A 322 18.11 -4.87 37.78
C ILE A 322 17.66 -3.70 38.66
N SER A 323 18.59 -2.84 39.08
CA SER A 323 18.27 -1.66 39.88
C SER A 323 17.34 -0.70 39.13
N ALA A 324 17.57 -0.47 37.84
CA ALA A 324 16.70 0.34 36.99
C ALA A 324 15.33 -0.32 36.77
N LEU A 325 15.31 -1.61 36.48
CA LEU A 325 14.10 -2.42 36.30
C LEU A 325 13.18 -2.35 37.52
N ILE A 326 13.72 -2.50 38.74
CA ILE A 326 12.92 -2.40 39.97
C ILE A 326 12.30 -1.01 40.11
N ARG A 327 13.08 0.06 39.85
CA ARG A 327 12.57 1.43 39.91
C ARG A 327 11.43 1.65 38.91
N ASP A 328 11.62 1.23 37.67
CA ASP A 328 10.64 1.40 36.61
C ASP A 328 9.36 0.58 36.85
N VAL A 329 9.49 -0.62 37.40
CA VAL A 329 8.34 -1.47 37.79
C VAL A 329 7.56 -0.84 38.95
N ASN A 330 8.26 -0.30 39.94
CA ASN A 330 7.62 0.40 41.07
C ASN A 330 6.96 1.72 40.64
N ALA A 331 7.41 2.32 39.54
CA ALA A 331 6.85 3.53 38.96
C ALA A 331 5.68 3.28 37.97
N LEU A 332 5.26 2.02 37.77
CA LEU A 332 4.15 1.70 36.87
C LEU A 332 2.84 2.32 37.36
N ASP A 333 2.34 3.28 36.59
CA ASP A 333 1.09 3.97 36.87
C ASP A 333 -0.02 3.58 35.89
N SER A 334 -1.23 3.37 36.43
CA SER A 334 -2.43 3.07 35.64
C SER A 334 -3.17 4.31 35.18
N THR A 335 -2.77 5.51 35.60
CA THR A 335 -3.37 6.75 35.10
C THR A 335 -2.76 7.07 33.73
N ALA A 336 -3.56 6.85 32.68
CA ALA A 336 -3.15 7.06 31.30
C ALA A 336 -4.23 7.82 30.55
N PRO A 337 -3.86 8.75 29.64
CA PRO A 337 -4.78 9.24 28.64
C PRO A 337 -5.37 8.05 27.87
N VAL A 338 -6.68 8.05 27.70
CA VAL A 338 -7.43 6.97 27.03
C VAL A 338 -7.36 7.10 25.50
N THR A 339 -6.19 7.46 24.99
CA THR A 339 -5.90 7.49 23.55
C THR A 339 -5.19 6.22 23.14
N SER A 340 -5.58 5.59 22.03
CA SER A 340 -5.00 4.30 21.64
C SER A 340 -3.47 4.37 21.45
N TYR A 341 -2.94 5.48 20.93
CA TYR A 341 -1.50 5.64 20.69
C TYR A 341 -0.66 5.66 21.99
N PHE A 342 -0.89 6.66 22.86
CA PHE A 342 -0.07 6.81 24.07
C PHE A 342 -0.31 5.67 25.06
N TYR A 343 -1.55 5.17 25.12
CA TYR A 343 -1.89 4.00 25.92
C TYR A 343 -1.12 2.76 25.43
N GLY A 344 -1.09 2.52 24.12
CA GLY A 344 -0.29 1.47 23.50
C GLY A 344 1.19 1.57 23.90
N LYS A 345 1.80 2.75 23.77
CA LYS A 345 3.21 2.95 24.16
C LYS A 345 3.46 2.63 25.64
N LEU A 346 2.53 2.99 26.52
CA LEU A 346 2.64 2.74 27.96
C LEU A 346 2.62 1.23 28.27
N ILE A 347 1.66 0.48 27.74
CA ILE A 347 1.58 -0.97 27.98
C ILE A 347 2.73 -1.71 27.30
N ALA A 348 3.20 -1.26 26.14
CA ALA A 348 4.35 -1.85 25.47
C ALA A 348 5.65 -1.63 26.25
N ARG A 349 5.82 -0.46 26.89
CA ARG A 349 6.92 -0.20 27.83
C ARG A 349 6.88 -1.18 29.00
N ALA A 350 5.73 -1.33 29.65
CA ALA A 350 5.58 -2.26 30.77
C ALA A 350 5.86 -3.72 30.35
N ALA A 351 5.40 -4.13 29.17
CA ALA A 351 5.71 -5.43 28.60
C ALA A 351 7.21 -5.63 28.33
N ARG A 352 7.92 -4.59 27.86
CA ARG A 352 9.37 -4.66 27.66
C ARG A 352 10.12 -4.88 28.98
N LEU A 353 9.64 -4.34 30.11
CA LEU A 353 10.23 -4.63 31.42
C LEU A 353 10.19 -6.12 31.78
N ALA A 354 9.12 -6.84 31.39
CA ALA A 354 9.05 -8.29 31.63
C ALA A 354 10.08 -9.05 30.80
N VAL A 355 10.30 -8.66 29.54
CA VAL A 355 11.32 -9.29 28.69
C VAL A 355 12.74 -9.00 29.21
N ILE A 356 13.00 -7.79 29.70
CA ILE A 356 14.28 -7.44 30.32
C ILE A 356 14.49 -8.27 31.60
N ALA A 357 13.47 -8.41 32.43
CA ALA A 357 13.51 -9.21 33.66
C ALA A 357 13.88 -10.68 33.38
N GLU A 358 13.35 -11.27 32.31
CA GLU A 358 13.76 -12.60 31.85
C GLU A 358 15.22 -12.64 31.40
N GLU A 359 15.67 -11.63 30.64
CA GLU A 359 17.01 -11.59 30.06
C GLU A 359 18.13 -11.44 31.12
N VAL A 360 17.85 -10.76 32.23
CA VAL A 360 18.77 -10.65 33.39
C VAL A 360 18.43 -11.62 34.53
N CYS A 361 17.55 -12.59 34.29
CA CYS A 361 17.14 -13.62 35.25
C CYS A 361 16.59 -13.07 36.59
N TYR A 362 15.97 -11.88 36.59
CA TYR A 362 15.37 -11.25 37.78
C TYR A 362 13.84 -11.30 37.72
N LEU A 363 13.27 -12.47 37.95
CA LEU A 363 11.85 -12.76 37.68
C LEU A 363 10.87 -12.21 38.73
N ASP A 364 11.36 -11.71 39.87
CA ASP A 364 10.53 -11.27 41.00
C ASP A 364 9.57 -10.11 40.66
N VAL A 365 9.89 -9.33 39.63
CA VAL A 365 9.03 -8.23 39.15
C VAL A 365 7.89 -8.68 38.24
N ILE A 366 7.96 -9.89 37.67
CA ILE A 366 6.99 -10.39 36.68
C ILE A 366 5.54 -10.41 37.21
N PRO A 367 5.25 -10.84 38.46
CA PRO A 367 3.88 -10.82 38.98
C PRO A 367 3.26 -9.41 39.00
N THR A 368 4.05 -8.39 39.33
CA THR A 368 3.62 -6.99 39.35
C THR A 368 3.33 -6.50 37.94
N ILE A 369 4.23 -6.76 36.99
CA ILE A 369 4.07 -6.39 35.57
C ILE A 369 2.85 -7.08 34.97
N ARG A 370 2.68 -8.39 35.22
CA ARG A 370 1.53 -9.17 34.74
C ARG A 370 0.20 -8.59 35.22
N ARG A 371 0.10 -8.27 36.52
CA ARG A 371 -1.12 -7.66 37.10
C ARG A 371 -1.40 -6.29 36.48
N TYR A 372 -0.36 -5.49 36.26
CA TYR A 372 -0.47 -4.21 35.58
C TYR A 372 -1.00 -4.36 34.15
N LEU A 373 -0.36 -5.23 33.34
CA LEU A 373 -0.76 -5.45 31.95
C LEU A 373 -2.20 -5.94 31.83
N LYS A 374 -2.64 -6.90 32.67
CA LYS A 374 -4.04 -7.35 32.68
C LYS A 374 -5.02 -6.19 32.93
N LYS A 375 -4.78 -5.42 34.00
CA LYS A 375 -5.61 -4.26 34.36
C LYS A 375 -5.75 -3.26 33.21
N MET A 376 -4.66 -3.04 32.46
CA MET A 376 -4.63 -2.05 31.38
C MET A 376 -5.18 -2.60 30.05
N ILE A 377 -4.96 -3.87 29.74
CA ILE A 377 -5.31 -4.45 28.44
C ILE A 377 -6.76 -4.96 28.41
N GLU A 378 -7.24 -5.60 29.48
CA GLU A 378 -8.57 -6.23 29.50
C GLU A 378 -9.72 -5.27 29.12
N PRO A 379 -9.78 -4.01 29.63
CA PRO A 379 -10.85 -3.09 29.25
C PRO A 379 -10.92 -2.75 27.75
N TRP A 380 -9.78 -2.74 27.05
CA TRP A 380 -9.73 -2.55 25.60
C TRP A 380 -10.24 -3.77 24.85
N LEU A 381 -9.86 -4.97 25.29
CA LEU A 381 -10.25 -6.24 24.65
C LEU A 381 -11.70 -6.63 24.95
N ASP A 382 -12.22 -6.26 26.13
CA ASP A 382 -13.61 -6.48 26.53
C ASP A 382 -14.56 -5.40 25.97
N GLY A 383 -14.03 -4.33 25.37
CA GLY A 383 -14.82 -3.21 24.88
C GLY A 383 -15.50 -2.39 25.99
N SER A 384 -15.00 -2.50 27.23
CA SER A 384 -15.59 -1.85 28.41
C SER A 384 -14.94 -0.51 28.76
N LEU A 385 -13.81 -0.17 28.14
CA LEU A 385 -13.11 1.08 28.36
C LEU A 385 -14.03 2.28 28.04
N LYS A 386 -13.98 3.31 28.90
CA LYS A 386 -14.71 4.57 28.72
C LYS A 386 -13.79 5.76 28.96
N PRO A 387 -13.96 6.88 28.23
CA PRO A 387 -14.94 7.11 27.17
C PRO A 387 -14.55 6.54 25.80
N ASN A 388 -13.35 5.95 25.66
CA ASN A 388 -12.83 5.42 24.41
C ASN A 388 -12.70 3.89 24.41
N GLY A 389 -12.46 3.25 23.27
CA GLY A 389 -12.28 1.80 23.15
C GLY A 389 -12.31 1.36 21.69
N PHE A 390 -11.91 0.11 21.42
CA PHE A 390 -12.00 -0.45 20.07
C PHE A 390 -13.43 -0.86 19.72
N VAL A 391 -13.86 -0.48 18.52
CA VAL A 391 -15.16 -0.82 17.93
C VAL A 391 -14.94 -1.22 16.48
N TYR A 392 -15.88 -1.95 15.91
CA TYR A 392 -15.82 -2.32 14.49
C TYR A 392 -16.79 -1.52 13.65
N GLU A 393 -16.29 -1.08 12.51
CA GLU A 393 -17.01 -0.28 11.54
C GLU A 393 -17.10 -1.04 10.22
N SER A 394 -18.32 -1.23 9.74
CA SER A 394 -18.60 -2.13 8.60
C SER A 394 -18.64 -1.43 7.24
N LYS A 395 -18.72 -0.09 7.17
CA LYS A 395 -18.78 0.66 5.90
C LYS A 395 -17.48 0.49 5.10
N TRP A 396 -16.33 0.50 5.79
CA TRP A 396 -15.03 0.22 5.18
C TRP A 396 -14.43 -1.11 5.67
N GLY A 397 -14.94 -1.67 6.77
CA GLY A 397 -14.53 -2.97 7.30
C GLY A 397 -13.22 -2.87 8.08
N GLY A 398 -13.29 -2.47 9.35
CA GLY A 398 -12.13 -2.50 10.24
C GLY A 398 -12.36 -2.01 11.67
N ILE A 399 -11.30 -2.08 12.47
CA ILE A 399 -11.31 -1.62 13.86
C ILE A 399 -11.05 -0.13 13.90
N ILE A 400 -11.96 0.65 14.48
CA ILE A 400 -11.75 2.06 14.80
C ILE A 400 -11.85 2.28 16.31
N THR A 401 -11.62 3.51 16.77
CA THR A 401 -11.85 3.88 18.16
C THR A 401 -13.20 4.55 18.31
N LYS A 402 -13.84 4.38 19.47
CA LYS A 402 -15.14 4.99 19.76
C LYS A 402 -15.11 6.52 19.67
N GLN A 403 -14.01 7.16 20.08
CA GLN A 403 -13.85 8.60 19.89
C GLN A 403 -13.64 8.94 18.40
N GLY A 404 -12.81 8.16 17.71
CA GLY A 404 -12.55 8.32 16.29
C GLY A 404 -13.78 8.14 15.40
N SER A 405 -14.79 7.38 15.83
CA SER A 405 -16.02 7.18 15.05
C SER A 405 -16.85 8.45 14.89
N THR A 406 -16.68 9.43 15.80
CA THR A 406 -17.39 10.72 15.80
C THR A 406 -16.51 11.94 15.56
N ASP A 407 -15.19 11.82 15.73
CA ASP A 407 -14.22 12.89 15.48
C ASP A 407 -13.02 12.36 14.69
N SER A 408 -12.87 12.81 13.44
CA SER A 408 -11.81 12.36 12.54
C SER A 408 -10.41 12.77 12.98
N ARG A 409 -10.27 13.68 13.95
CA ARG A 409 -8.98 14.09 14.53
C ARG A 409 -8.64 13.34 15.81
N ALA A 410 -9.63 12.70 16.46
CA ALA A 410 -9.41 11.92 17.66
C ALA A 410 -8.47 10.73 17.36
N ASP A 411 -7.67 10.36 18.37
CA ASP A 411 -6.66 9.30 18.26
C ASP A 411 -5.80 9.40 17.00
N PHE A 412 -5.38 10.62 16.64
CA PHE A 412 -4.50 10.86 15.48
C PHE A 412 -5.11 10.33 14.16
N GLY A 413 -6.44 10.33 14.05
CA GLY A 413 -7.17 9.86 12.89
C GLY A 413 -7.38 8.35 12.82
N PHE A 414 -7.24 7.62 13.94
CA PHE A 414 -7.57 6.18 13.99
C PHE A 414 -9.02 5.92 13.53
N GLY A 415 -9.94 6.85 13.80
CA GLY A 415 -11.32 6.80 13.30
C GLY A 415 -11.48 6.79 11.78
N ILE A 416 -10.48 7.27 11.05
CA ILE A 416 -10.43 7.32 9.59
C ILE A 416 -9.28 6.45 9.03
N TYR A 417 -8.93 5.38 9.75
CA TYR A 417 -7.92 4.40 9.35
C TYR A 417 -6.47 4.90 9.31
N ASN A 418 -6.17 6.06 9.92
CA ASN A 418 -4.79 6.52 10.03
C ASN A 418 -4.05 5.72 11.11
N ASN A 419 -2.79 5.39 10.85
CA ASN A 419 -1.83 4.92 11.84
C ASN A 419 -2.21 3.59 12.55
N HIS A 420 -3.05 2.76 11.93
CA HIS A 420 -3.51 1.52 12.55
C HIS A 420 -2.38 0.59 12.98
N HIS A 421 -1.41 0.32 12.09
CA HIS A 421 -0.22 -0.47 12.41
C HIS A 421 0.61 0.16 13.54
N TYR A 422 0.73 1.49 13.60
CA TYR A 422 1.46 2.13 14.70
C TYR A 422 0.81 1.88 16.05
N HIS A 423 -0.51 2.07 16.15
CA HIS A 423 -1.23 1.94 17.41
C HIS A 423 -1.38 0.48 17.80
N LEU A 424 -1.95 -0.34 16.92
CA LEU A 424 -2.21 -1.76 17.16
C LEU A 424 -0.92 -2.54 17.37
N GLY A 425 0.19 -2.14 16.72
CA GLY A 425 1.50 -2.76 16.93
C GLY A 425 1.97 -2.75 18.38
N TYR A 426 1.70 -1.67 19.14
CA TYR A 426 2.02 -1.62 20.56
C TYR A 426 1.10 -2.49 21.42
N PHE A 427 -0.19 -2.54 21.10
CA PHE A 427 -1.12 -3.45 21.78
C PHE A 427 -0.72 -4.90 21.57
N LEU A 428 -0.46 -5.29 20.32
CA LEU A 428 -0.04 -6.64 19.98
C LEU A 428 1.27 -7.03 20.66
N TYR A 429 2.23 -6.10 20.78
CA TYR A 429 3.47 -6.36 21.52
C TYR A 429 3.16 -6.74 22.97
N ALA A 430 2.38 -5.90 23.65
CA ALA A 430 2.04 -6.10 25.06
C ALA A 430 1.21 -7.36 25.29
N ILE A 431 0.26 -7.63 24.39
CA ILE A 431 -0.58 -8.85 24.40
C ILE A 431 0.29 -10.09 24.20
N ALA A 432 1.23 -10.09 23.24
CA ALA A 432 2.11 -11.22 22.98
C ALA A 432 3.00 -11.54 24.20
N VAL A 433 3.59 -10.52 24.83
CA VAL A 433 4.37 -10.71 26.06
C VAL A 433 3.47 -11.20 27.21
N LEU A 434 2.28 -10.63 27.37
CA LEU A 434 1.37 -11.07 28.44
C LEU A 434 0.89 -12.51 28.23
N ALA A 435 0.59 -12.92 26.99
CA ALA A 435 0.25 -14.29 26.66
C ALA A 435 1.41 -15.26 26.92
N LYS A 436 2.67 -14.83 26.71
CA LYS A 436 3.86 -15.61 27.04
C LYS A 436 4.01 -15.84 28.54
N ILE A 437 3.85 -14.81 29.38
CA ILE A 437 4.01 -14.92 30.84
C ILE A 437 2.74 -15.42 31.57
N ASP A 438 1.59 -15.43 30.88
CA ASP A 438 0.32 -15.98 31.36
C ASP A 438 -0.46 -16.68 30.22
N PRO A 439 -0.13 -17.96 29.95
CA PRO A 439 -0.73 -18.70 28.84
C PRO A 439 -2.25 -18.91 28.96
N LEU A 440 -2.80 -18.98 30.18
CA LEU A 440 -4.25 -19.11 30.40
C LEU A 440 -4.98 -17.83 30.01
N TRP A 441 -4.43 -16.67 30.40
CA TRP A 441 -4.93 -15.38 29.92
C TRP A 441 -4.82 -15.27 28.41
N GLY A 442 -3.68 -15.67 27.83
CA GLY A 442 -3.47 -15.70 26.39
C GLY A 442 -4.54 -16.52 25.67
N LYS A 443 -4.82 -17.75 26.13
CA LYS A 443 -5.86 -18.60 25.53
C LYS A 443 -7.25 -17.95 25.55
N ARG A 444 -7.60 -17.24 26.64
CA ARG A 444 -8.88 -16.53 26.77
C ARG A 444 -9.03 -15.40 25.77
N TYR A 445 -7.98 -14.57 25.59
CA TYR A 445 -8.02 -13.37 24.76
C TYR A 445 -7.48 -13.55 23.34
N ARG A 446 -7.13 -14.80 22.99
CA ARG A 446 -6.66 -15.17 21.65
C ARG A 446 -7.57 -14.61 20.55
N PRO A 447 -8.91 -14.79 20.58
CA PRO A 447 -9.76 -14.29 19.49
C PRO A 447 -9.62 -12.78 19.26
N GLN A 448 -9.62 -11.95 20.31
CA GLN A 448 -9.49 -10.50 20.22
C GLN A 448 -8.11 -10.08 19.72
N ALA A 449 -7.05 -10.76 20.19
CA ALA A 449 -5.69 -10.48 19.74
C ALA A 449 -5.53 -10.70 18.22
N TYR A 450 -6.08 -11.80 17.70
CA TYR A 450 -6.08 -12.08 16.25
C TYR A 450 -6.98 -11.12 15.48
N THR A 451 -8.10 -10.65 16.05
CA THR A 451 -8.91 -9.61 15.41
C THR A 451 -8.16 -8.29 15.28
N LEU A 452 -7.42 -7.84 16.30
CA LEU A 452 -6.60 -6.62 16.20
C LEU A 452 -5.49 -6.77 15.16
N MET A 453 -4.85 -7.94 15.09
CA MET A 453 -3.85 -8.23 14.06
C MET A 453 -4.44 -8.28 12.65
N ALA A 454 -5.60 -8.91 12.49
CA ALA A 454 -6.27 -9.05 11.20
C ALA A 454 -6.61 -7.69 10.57
N ASP A 455 -6.81 -6.64 11.38
CA ASP A 455 -7.09 -5.30 10.86
C ASP A 455 -6.01 -4.77 9.90
N PHE A 456 -4.73 -5.06 10.14
CA PHE A 456 -3.64 -4.63 9.26
C PHE A 456 -2.85 -5.77 8.61
N MET A 457 -3.02 -7.01 9.08
CA MET A 457 -2.29 -8.19 8.59
C MET A 457 -3.23 -9.35 8.22
N THR A 458 -4.32 -9.05 7.52
CA THR A 458 -5.09 -10.09 6.81
C THR A 458 -4.36 -10.49 5.52
N LEU A 459 -4.06 -11.80 5.38
CA LEU A 459 -3.31 -12.36 4.24
C LEU A 459 -4.19 -13.06 3.20
N GLY A 460 -5.49 -13.15 3.39
CA GLY A 460 -6.34 -13.75 2.37
C GLY A 460 -6.72 -12.76 1.28
N ARG A 461 -7.24 -13.28 0.17
CA ARG A 461 -7.73 -12.48 -0.95
C ARG A 461 -9.24 -12.49 -0.98
N ARG A 462 -9.78 -11.51 -1.68
CA ARG A 462 -11.19 -11.52 -2.03
C ARG A 462 -11.45 -12.64 -3.03
N GLY A 463 -12.50 -13.42 -2.79
CA GLY A 463 -12.89 -14.53 -3.66
C GLY A 463 -12.24 -15.88 -3.31
N ASP A 464 -11.43 -15.95 -2.24
CA ASP A 464 -11.00 -17.24 -1.71
C ASP A 464 -12.22 -17.99 -1.13
N ASP A 465 -12.41 -19.26 -1.51
CA ASP A 465 -13.60 -20.11 -1.26
C ASP A 465 -13.98 -20.31 0.23
N ASN A 466 -13.20 -19.75 1.17
CA ASN A 466 -13.36 -19.92 2.61
C ASN A 466 -13.27 -18.63 3.44
N SER A 467 -13.45 -17.45 2.85
CA SER A 467 -13.19 -16.22 3.58
C SER A 467 -14.25 -15.13 3.47
N ASP A 468 -15.18 -15.15 4.43
CA ASP A 468 -15.78 -13.92 4.94
C ASP A 468 -14.70 -13.20 5.77
N PHE A 469 -13.81 -12.46 5.12
CA PHE A 469 -12.90 -11.60 5.86
C PHE A 469 -13.65 -10.36 6.33
N ASP A 470 -13.59 -10.09 7.64
CA ASP A 470 -14.05 -8.82 8.23
C ASP A 470 -13.08 -7.65 7.93
N PHE A 471 -11.92 -7.92 7.30
CA PHE A 471 -10.83 -6.96 7.09
C PHE A 471 -10.24 -7.04 5.68
N PRO A 472 -9.74 -5.92 5.12
CA PRO A 472 -9.05 -5.92 3.84
C PRO A 472 -7.65 -6.56 3.95
N ARG A 473 -7.19 -7.13 2.84
CA ARG A 473 -5.85 -7.70 2.71
C ARG A 473 -4.79 -6.63 3.00
N LEU A 474 -3.89 -6.92 3.93
CA LEU A 474 -2.69 -6.14 4.24
C LEU A 474 -2.90 -4.62 4.26
N ARG A 475 -3.96 -4.15 4.94
CA ARG A 475 -4.44 -2.75 4.94
C ARG A 475 -3.34 -1.70 4.78
N CYS A 476 -2.33 -1.74 5.65
CA CYS A 476 -1.31 -0.71 5.69
C CYS A 476 -0.12 -0.97 4.76
N PHE A 477 0.08 -2.17 4.20
CA PHE A 477 1.28 -2.53 3.45
C PHE A 477 1.07 -2.39 1.93
N ASP A 478 1.90 -1.58 1.28
CA ASP A 478 1.93 -1.47 -0.18
C ASP A 478 2.84 -2.55 -0.76
N LEU A 479 2.24 -3.51 -1.44
CA LEU A 479 2.93 -4.69 -1.99
C LEU A 479 3.86 -4.36 -3.16
N PHE A 480 3.78 -3.17 -3.77
CA PHE A 480 4.67 -2.72 -4.83
C PHE A 480 5.78 -1.78 -4.31
N LYS A 481 5.52 -0.98 -3.27
CA LYS A 481 6.55 -0.15 -2.62
C LYS A 481 7.33 -0.91 -1.55
N LEU A 482 6.79 -2.04 -1.10
CA LEU A 482 7.36 -2.91 -0.09
C LEU A 482 7.58 -2.20 1.25
N HIS A 483 6.65 -1.31 1.60
CA HIS A 483 6.57 -0.66 2.90
C HIS A 483 5.14 -0.25 3.23
N SER A 484 4.90 0.17 4.47
CA SER A 484 3.57 0.59 4.92
C SER A 484 3.26 2.05 4.61
N TRP A 485 1.96 2.37 4.55
CA TRP A 485 1.41 3.73 4.51
C TRP A 485 0.61 4.04 5.78
N ALA A 486 0.82 5.24 6.33
CA ALA A 486 0.23 5.75 7.56
C ALA A 486 -1.17 6.32 7.36
N GLY A 487 -1.38 7.08 6.29
CA GLY A 487 -2.67 7.73 6.02
C GLY A 487 -3.71 6.75 5.49
N GLY A 488 -4.83 6.61 6.19
CA GLY A 488 -6.04 5.92 5.78
C GLY A 488 -6.88 6.78 4.83
N LEU A 489 -8.13 7.07 5.22
CA LEU A 489 -9.08 7.88 4.43
C LEU A 489 -8.79 9.39 4.52
N SER A 490 -7.53 9.75 4.31
CA SER A 490 -7.04 11.12 4.27
C SER A 490 -6.52 11.43 2.86
N VAL A 491 -6.82 12.63 2.36
CA VAL A 491 -6.28 13.10 1.09
C VAL A 491 -4.90 13.70 1.29
N PHE A 492 -4.00 13.41 0.34
CA PHE A 492 -2.66 14.00 0.30
C PHE A 492 -2.33 14.43 -1.14
N ALA A 493 -1.90 15.68 -1.31
CA ALA A 493 -1.50 16.20 -2.62
C ALA A 493 -0.23 15.51 -3.14
N ASP A 494 0.69 15.17 -2.24
CA ASP A 494 1.97 14.54 -2.55
C ASP A 494 1.92 13.00 -2.42
N GLY A 495 0.73 12.40 -2.52
CA GLY A 495 0.53 10.96 -2.39
C GLY A 495 0.59 10.44 -0.95
N ARG A 496 0.54 9.12 -0.78
CA ARG A 496 0.54 8.49 0.55
C ARG A 496 1.79 8.86 1.36
N ASN A 497 1.69 8.83 2.69
CA ASN A 497 2.80 9.17 3.59
C ASN A 497 3.09 8.06 4.61
N GLN A 498 4.34 8.00 5.08
CA GLN A 498 4.82 7.10 6.13
C GLN A 498 5.96 7.79 6.88
N GLN A 499 5.69 8.24 8.11
CA GLN A 499 6.69 8.92 8.93
C GLN A 499 7.50 7.94 9.80
N SER A 500 6.81 7.17 10.65
CA SER A 500 7.42 6.35 11.68
C SER A 500 7.69 4.92 11.19
N THR A 501 8.78 4.80 10.45
CA THR A 501 9.26 3.52 9.92
C THR A 501 9.48 2.46 11.00
N SER A 502 10.01 2.86 12.16
CA SER A 502 10.23 2.00 13.32
C SER A 502 8.93 1.51 13.98
N GLU A 503 7.84 2.27 13.91
CA GLU A 503 6.56 1.81 14.46
C GLU A 503 5.85 0.84 13.53
N ALA A 504 6.02 0.99 12.21
CA ALA A 504 5.64 -0.07 11.28
C ALA A 504 6.44 -1.36 11.56
N VAL A 505 7.77 -1.23 11.75
CA VAL A 505 8.62 -2.36 12.14
C VAL A 505 8.10 -3.04 13.40
N ASN A 506 7.81 -2.26 14.44
CA ASN A 506 7.25 -2.76 15.68
C ASN A 506 5.94 -3.52 15.43
N ALA A 507 5.04 -3.01 14.59
CA ALA A 507 3.76 -3.67 14.31
C ALA A 507 3.92 -5.09 13.78
N TYR A 508 4.77 -5.27 12.76
CA TYR A 508 4.99 -6.60 12.19
C TYR A 508 5.82 -7.50 13.12
N TYR A 509 6.80 -6.94 13.84
CA TYR A 509 7.54 -7.69 14.86
C TYR A 509 6.61 -8.21 15.98
N SER A 510 5.76 -7.35 16.53
CA SER A 510 4.79 -7.68 17.57
C SER A 510 3.86 -8.80 17.18
N ALA A 511 3.45 -8.81 15.92
CA ALA A 511 2.48 -9.75 15.46
C ALA A 511 3.14 -11.08 15.05
N ALA A 512 4.43 -11.08 14.69
CA ALA A 512 5.27 -12.29 14.69
C ALA A 512 5.45 -12.88 16.10
N LEU A 513 5.72 -12.04 17.10
CA LEU A 513 5.77 -12.46 18.51
C LEU A 513 4.43 -13.03 18.99
N LEU A 514 3.31 -12.50 18.51
CA LEU A 514 1.98 -13.02 18.81
C LEU A 514 1.84 -14.46 18.29
N GLY A 515 2.29 -14.74 17.06
CA GLY A 515 2.37 -16.09 16.51
C GLY A 515 3.22 -17.02 17.37
N LEU A 516 4.40 -16.55 17.81
CA LEU A 516 5.26 -17.32 18.72
C LEU A 516 4.60 -17.60 20.08
N ALA A 517 3.92 -16.61 20.68
CA ALA A 517 3.25 -16.77 21.97
C ALA A 517 2.09 -17.77 21.91
N TYR A 518 1.45 -17.91 20.74
CA TYR A 518 0.31 -18.80 20.53
C TYR A 518 0.61 -20.12 19.84
N GLY A 519 1.87 -20.35 19.44
CA GLY A 519 2.31 -21.55 18.72
C GLY A 519 1.96 -21.59 17.23
N ASP A 520 1.60 -20.45 16.63
CA ASP A 520 1.20 -20.35 15.23
C ASP A 520 2.42 -20.06 14.34
N ILE A 521 3.22 -21.09 14.08
CA ILE A 521 4.43 -20.99 13.26
C ILE A 521 4.13 -20.56 11.80
N GLU A 522 2.93 -20.89 11.30
CA GLU A 522 2.47 -20.46 9.98
C GLU A 522 2.18 -18.96 9.90
N LEU A 523 2.01 -18.29 11.04
CA LEU A 523 1.92 -16.84 11.08
C LEU A 523 3.32 -16.23 10.98
N VAL A 524 4.30 -16.87 11.63
CA VAL A 524 5.71 -16.47 11.66
C VAL A 524 6.36 -16.56 10.28
N ALA A 525 5.98 -17.54 9.45
CA ALA A 525 6.55 -17.75 8.10
C ALA A 525 6.22 -16.64 7.06
N PRO A 526 4.97 -16.16 6.92
CA PRO A 526 4.65 -14.96 6.13
C PRO A 526 5.19 -13.66 6.73
N TYR A 527 5.30 -13.58 8.07
CA TYR A 527 6.04 -12.49 8.74
C TYR A 527 7.50 -12.42 8.30
N LEU A 528 8.07 -13.52 7.83
CA LEU A 528 9.42 -13.57 7.27
C LEU A 528 9.48 -13.13 5.79
N GLY A 529 8.36 -13.21 5.05
CA GLY A 529 8.23 -12.71 3.68
C GLY A 529 7.85 -11.23 3.58
N LEU A 530 7.06 -10.69 4.53
CA LEU A 530 6.77 -9.24 4.63
C LEU A 530 7.96 -8.40 5.13
N GLN A 531 9.10 -9.04 5.40
CA GLN A 531 10.36 -8.42 5.86
C GLN A 531 11.11 -7.61 4.79
N LEU A 532 10.54 -7.50 3.59
CA LEU A 532 11.10 -6.74 2.47
C LEU A 532 11.46 -5.30 2.87
N TYR A 533 10.79 -4.77 3.89
CA TYR A 533 11.09 -3.49 4.50
C TYR A 533 12.41 -3.42 5.29
N PHE A 534 12.76 -4.48 6.03
CA PHE A 534 13.75 -4.42 7.11
C PHE A 534 15.19 -4.22 6.63
N ARG A 535 15.51 -4.61 5.40
CA ARG A 535 16.90 -4.59 4.93
C ARG A 535 17.36 -3.26 4.31
N ILE A 536 16.46 -2.43 3.82
CA ILE A 536 16.87 -1.28 2.99
C ILE A 536 17.28 -0.08 3.82
N ARG A 537 16.57 0.19 4.93
CA ARG A 537 16.85 1.36 5.76
C ARG A 537 17.82 1.11 6.91
N LEU A 538 17.80 -0.08 7.53
CA LEU A 538 18.79 -0.40 8.57
C LEU A 538 20.18 -0.66 7.96
N GLY A 539 20.26 -1.17 6.73
CA GLY A 539 21.55 -1.41 6.04
C GLY A 539 22.23 -0.16 5.46
N ARG A 540 21.50 0.93 5.20
CA ARG A 540 22.07 2.14 4.55
C ARG A 540 22.29 3.34 5.47
N MET A 541 21.71 3.38 6.67
CA MET A 541 21.99 4.46 7.64
C MET A 541 23.27 4.25 8.47
N SER A 542 24.01 3.15 8.28
CA SER A 542 25.22 2.86 9.06
C SER A 542 26.56 3.03 8.33
N LYS A 543 26.66 3.03 6.99
CA LYS A 543 27.99 2.92 6.34
C LYS A 543 28.25 3.63 4.99
N THR A 544 27.37 4.47 4.44
CA THR A 544 27.66 5.04 3.08
C THR A 544 27.40 6.53 2.89
N LEU A 545 27.55 7.36 3.93
CA LEU A 545 27.59 8.83 3.81
C LEU A 545 28.66 9.51 4.69
N VAL A 546 29.65 8.75 5.18
CA VAL A 546 30.90 9.29 5.75
C VAL A 546 32.07 8.47 5.23
N SER A 547 32.46 8.75 3.98
CA SER A 547 33.82 8.61 3.43
C SER A 547 33.89 9.36 2.11
#